data_AF-A0A833PIC6-F1
#
_entry.id   AF-A0A833PIC6-F1
#
_cell.length_a   1.000
_cell.length_b   1.000
_cell.length_c   1.000
_cell.angle_alpha   90.00
_cell.angle_beta   90.00
_cell.angle_gamma   90.00
#
_symmetry.space_group_name_H-M   'P 1'
#
loop_
_entity.id
_entity.type
_entity.pdbx_description
1 polymer ?
#
loop_
_entity_poly.entity_id
_entity_poly.type
_entity_poly.pdbx_seq_one_letter_code
_entity_poly.pdbx_strand_id
1 'polypeptide(L)'
;MMTYRYKPKLVPIRVIKDWQGEDWDVYEEYKTGIGQIIYKGRPYTTTRGSYACILTPELADFIRQNSRQTVMQQLNFSGIKVSRLRKEMNIQREKLVLNHQWAIEHKNELLGDGFEDLHLQYGLSKALVSSYARYLRCYAKVQKPHPQRIENKRWLLANRDLITNSNMTMQQIAEQLKTTRNKIVIARKQLKRLAALER
;
A
#
# COMPACT_ATOMS: atom_id res chain seq x y z
N MET A 1 -49.34 7.66 30.86
CA MET A 1 -49.30 8.94 30.15
C MET A 1 -47.95 9.09 29.45
N MET A 2 -47.90 8.94 28.12
CA MET A 2 -46.67 9.23 27.35
C MET A 2 -46.59 10.73 27.10
N THR A 3 -45.63 11.42 27.72
CA THR A 3 -45.36 12.81 27.40
C THR A 3 -44.59 12.87 26.08
N TYR A 4 -45.29 13.17 25.00
CA TYR A 4 -44.65 13.52 23.73
C TYR A 4 -43.84 14.80 23.95
N ARG A 5 -42.51 14.66 24.13
CA ARG A 5 -41.60 15.81 24.13
C ARG A 5 -41.58 16.39 22.71
N TYR A 6 -42.28 17.51 22.53
CA TYR A 6 -42.16 18.35 21.34
C TYR A 6 -40.69 18.75 21.18
N LYS A 7 -40.04 18.27 20.12
CA LYS A 7 -38.71 18.77 19.71
C LYS A 7 -38.95 19.99 18.81
N PRO A 8 -38.52 21.20 19.20
CA PRO A 8 -38.70 22.38 18.37
C PRO A 8 -38.00 22.17 17.01
N LYS A 9 -38.68 22.58 15.92
CA LYS A 9 -38.07 22.61 14.58
C LYS A 9 -36.94 23.64 14.61
N LEU A 10 -35.71 23.17 14.49
CA LEU A 10 -34.54 24.04 14.38
C LEU A 10 -34.64 24.85 13.09
N VAL A 11 -34.43 26.16 13.17
CA VAL A 11 -34.40 27.08 12.04
C VAL A 11 -32.95 27.23 11.60
N PRO A 12 -32.63 27.18 10.29
CA PRO A 12 -31.27 27.36 9.82
C PRO A 12 -30.78 28.78 10.14
N ILE A 13 -29.50 28.88 10.53
CA ILE A 13 -28.78 30.13 10.78
C ILE A 13 -28.59 30.89 9.46
N ARG A 14 -28.16 30.16 8.43
CA ARG A 14 -27.87 30.68 7.08
C ARG A 14 -27.77 29.53 6.08
N VAL A 15 -27.76 29.86 4.80
CA VAL A 15 -27.43 28.95 3.70
C VAL A 15 -26.00 29.23 3.25
N ILE A 16 -25.19 28.19 3.10
CA ILE A 16 -23.83 28.30 2.54
C ILE A 16 -23.62 27.28 1.43
N LYS A 17 -22.66 27.55 0.54
CA LYS A 17 -22.24 26.60 -0.48
C LYS A 17 -21.16 25.67 0.05
N ASP A 18 -21.27 24.39 -0.28
CA ASP A 18 -20.19 23.45 -0.08
C ASP A 18 -19.11 23.58 -1.17
N TRP A 19 -18.07 22.75 -1.08
CA TRP A 19 -16.95 22.72 -2.00
C TRP A 19 -17.31 22.30 -3.44
N GLN A 20 -18.51 21.74 -3.67
CA GLN A 20 -19.05 21.40 -4.99
C GLN A 20 -20.06 22.43 -5.50
N GLY A 21 -20.41 23.42 -4.67
CA GLY A 21 -21.36 24.49 -4.99
C GLY A 21 -22.82 24.18 -4.62
N GLU A 22 -23.09 23.06 -3.94
CA GLU A 22 -24.42 22.71 -3.43
C GLU A 22 -24.77 23.60 -2.23
N ASP A 23 -26.04 23.99 -2.12
CA ASP A 23 -26.53 24.82 -1.02
C ASP A 23 -26.89 23.97 0.21
N TRP A 24 -26.41 24.40 1.37
CA TRP A 24 -26.57 23.72 2.65
C TRP A 24 -27.15 24.67 3.70
N ASP A 25 -28.17 24.17 4.41
CA ASP A 25 -28.75 24.82 5.58
C ASP A 25 -27.84 24.60 6.80
N VAL A 26 -27.28 25.68 7.33
CA VAL A 26 -26.40 25.67 8.51
C VAL A 26 -27.24 25.71 9.78
N TYR A 27 -27.00 24.79 10.73
CA TYR A 27 -27.68 24.77 12.03
C TYR A 27 -26.71 24.94 13.21
N GLU A 28 -25.44 24.58 13.03
CA GLU A 28 -24.40 24.78 14.04
C GLU A 28 -23.14 25.31 13.37
N GLU A 29 -22.44 26.20 14.06
CA GLU A 29 -21.09 26.61 13.69
C GLU A 29 -20.21 26.71 14.93
N TYR A 30 -18.94 26.36 14.77
CA TYR A 30 -17.96 26.53 15.84
C TYR A 30 -16.60 26.83 15.25
N LYS A 31 -15.82 27.61 16.01
CA LYS A 31 -14.46 27.99 15.65
C LYS A 31 -13.48 26.97 16.25
N THR A 32 -12.56 26.49 15.44
CA THR A 32 -11.46 25.61 15.87
C THR A 32 -10.34 26.42 16.53
N GLY A 33 -9.41 25.75 17.20
CA GLY A 33 -8.25 26.39 17.83
C GLY A 33 -7.33 27.14 16.85
N ILE A 34 -7.36 26.79 15.57
CA ILE A 34 -6.61 27.47 14.50
C ILE A 34 -7.41 28.60 13.81
N GLY A 35 -8.60 28.91 14.32
CA GLY A 35 -9.46 29.96 13.77
C GLY A 35 -10.33 29.57 12.58
N GLN A 36 -10.19 28.34 12.05
CA GLN A 36 -11.08 27.79 11.01
C GLN A 36 -12.49 27.61 11.58
N ILE A 37 -13.51 28.08 10.85
CA ILE A 37 -14.91 27.88 11.19
C ILE A 37 -15.39 26.57 10.58
N ILE A 38 -16.03 25.74 11.39
CA ILE A 38 -16.66 24.49 10.96
C ILE A 38 -18.16 24.64 11.06
N TYR A 39 -18.84 24.44 9.94
CA TYR A 39 -20.29 24.44 9.85
C TYR A 39 -20.82 23.02 9.90
N LYS A 40 -21.96 22.83 10.57
CA LYS A 40 -22.76 21.62 10.44
C LYS A 40 -24.15 21.97 9.98
N GLY A 41 -24.64 21.14 9.08
CA GLY A 41 -25.90 21.40 8.42
C GLY A 41 -26.48 20.20 7.72
N ARG A 42 -27.40 20.49 6.82
CA ARG A 42 -27.97 19.52 5.88
C ARG A 42 -27.95 20.09 4.47
N PRO A 43 -27.85 19.24 3.44
CA PRO A 43 -28.13 19.67 2.09
C PRO A 43 -29.55 20.23 2.04
N TYR A 44 -29.76 21.31 1.30
CA TYR A 44 -31.06 21.97 1.17
C TYR A 44 -32.18 21.00 0.74
N THR A 45 -31.82 19.98 -0.03
CA THR A 45 -32.72 18.93 -0.53
C THR A 45 -33.21 17.94 0.55
N THR A 46 -32.60 17.93 1.74
CA THR A 46 -32.79 16.86 2.73
C THR A 46 -33.37 17.36 4.06
N THR A 47 -34.58 16.90 4.40
CA THR A 47 -35.31 17.32 5.62
C THR A 47 -35.18 16.36 6.80
N ARG A 48 -34.52 15.20 6.65
CA ARG A 48 -34.38 14.16 7.69
C ARG A 48 -32.92 13.73 7.89
N GLY A 49 -32.55 13.28 9.09
CA GLY A 49 -31.19 12.77 9.41
C GLY A 49 -30.47 13.56 10.51
N SER A 50 -29.19 13.24 10.75
CA SER A 50 -28.32 14.02 11.64
C SER A 50 -27.59 15.13 10.87
N TYR A 51 -27.16 16.18 11.57
CA TYR A 51 -26.37 17.26 10.95
C TYR A 51 -24.98 16.75 10.57
N ALA A 52 -24.64 16.90 9.29
CA ALA A 52 -23.33 16.56 8.76
C ALA A 52 -22.41 17.78 8.80
N CYS A 53 -21.10 17.54 8.79
CA CYS A 53 -20.11 18.61 8.62
C CYS A 53 -20.19 19.10 7.18
N ILE A 54 -20.39 20.40 6.98
CA ILE A 54 -20.37 20.99 5.64
C ILE A 54 -18.91 21.15 5.24
N LEU A 55 -18.55 20.59 4.09
CA LEU A 55 -17.22 20.70 3.53
C LEU A 55 -17.16 21.98 2.68
N THR A 56 -16.78 23.11 3.30
CA THR A 56 -16.63 24.38 2.58
C THR A 56 -15.37 24.39 1.71
N PRO A 57 -15.26 25.29 0.71
CA PRO A 57 -14.05 25.42 -0.12
C PRO A 57 -12.78 25.61 0.71
N GLU A 58 -12.80 26.48 1.73
CA GLU A 58 -11.64 26.76 2.57
C GLU A 58 -11.22 25.53 3.38
N LEU A 59 -12.21 24.79 3.91
CA LEU A 59 -11.96 23.54 4.62
C LEU A 59 -11.40 22.47 3.68
N ALA A 60 -11.91 22.39 2.45
CA ALA A 60 -11.42 21.46 1.43
C ALA A 60 -9.96 21.76 1.06
N ASP A 61 -9.61 23.02 0.84
CA ASP A 61 -8.25 23.44 0.52
C ASP A 61 -7.28 23.17 1.68
N PHE A 62 -7.70 23.47 2.91
CA PHE A 62 -6.94 23.14 4.09
C PHE A 62 -6.67 21.62 4.18
N ILE A 63 -7.66 20.76 3.91
CA ILE A 63 -7.50 19.30 3.95
C ILE A 63 -6.58 18.81 2.82
N ARG A 64 -6.60 19.44 1.64
CA ARG A 64 -5.72 19.10 0.51
C ARG A 64 -4.26 19.41 0.80
N GLN A 65 -3.99 20.56 1.42
CA GLN A 65 -2.64 21.02 1.70
C GLN A 65 -1.97 20.32 2.89
N ASN A 66 -2.77 19.73 3.79
CA ASN A 66 -2.28 19.18 5.05
C ASN A 66 -2.30 17.65 5.13
N SER A 67 -1.39 17.10 5.94
CA SER A 67 -1.37 15.67 6.26
C SER A 67 -2.62 15.26 7.06
N ARG A 68 -3.01 13.98 7.00
CA ARG A 68 -4.14 13.46 7.78
C ARG A 68 -3.99 13.73 9.28
N GLN A 69 -2.78 13.59 9.82
CA GLN A 69 -2.50 13.83 11.24
C GLN A 69 -2.65 15.30 11.60
N THR A 70 -2.11 16.20 10.77
CA THR A 70 -2.23 17.66 10.94
C THR A 70 -3.69 18.08 10.97
N VAL A 71 -4.50 17.59 10.03
CA VAL A 71 -5.95 17.89 9.98
C VAL A 71 -6.67 17.37 11.23
N MET A 72 -6.35 16.16 11.70
CA MET A 72 -6.96 15.61 12.92
C MET A 72 -6.67 16.49 14.14
N GLN A 73 -5.42 16.91 14.32
CA GLN A 73 -5.01 17.72 15.47
C GLN A 73 -5.59 19.13 15.41
N GLN A 74 -5.45 19.82 14.27
CA GLN A 74 -5.81 21.23 14.16
C GLN A 74 -7.32 21.46 14.12
N LEU A 75 -8.09 20.55 13.51
CA LEU A 75 -9.56 20.64 13.47
C LEU A 75 -10.25 19.90 14.62
N ASN A 76 -9.48 19.21 15.48
CA ASN A 76 -9.99 18.31 16.50
C ASN A 76 -11.00 17.28 15.95
N PHE A 77 -10.69 16.72 14.78
CA PHE A 77 -11.54 15.72 14.12
C PHE A 77 -11.05 14.31 14.42
N SER A 78 -11.99 13.38 14.59
CA SER A 78 -11.65 11.96 14.66
C SER A 78 -11.03 11.48 13.35
N GLY A 79 -10.15 10.48 13.44
CA GLY A 79 -9.51 9.92 12.26
C GLY A 79 -10.49 9.33 11.25
N ILE A 80 -11.67 8.88 11.68
CA ILE A 80 -12.75 8.40 10.81
C ILE A 80 -13.37 9.58 10.04
N LYS A 81 -13.64 10.70 10.71
CA LYS A 81 -14.22 11.90 10.10
C LYS A 81 -13.28 12.47 9.02
N VAL A 82 -11.99 12.63 9.34
CA VAL A 82 -10.98 13.10 8.36
C VAL A 82 -10.87 12.14 7.18
N SER A 83 -10.87 10.82 7.42
CA SER A 83 -10.85 9.85 6.34
C SER A 83 -12.06 9.99 5.42
N ARG A 84 -13.28 10.16 5.96
CA ARG A 84 -14.50 10.35 5.15
C ARG A 84 -14.40 11.59 4.26
N LEU A 85 -14.01 12.73 4.81
CA LEU A 85 -13.84 13.98 4.06
C LEU A 85 -12.80 13.82 2.94
N ARG A 86 -11.65 13.18 3.21
CA ARG A 86 -10.64 12.92 2.18
C ARG A 86 -11.12 11.96 1.09
N LYS A 87 -12.01 11.01 1.41
CA LYS A 87 -12.63 10.13 0.41
C LYS A 87 -13.55 10.92 -0.51
N GLU A 88 -14.35 11.81 0.05
CA GLU A 88 -15.30 12.65 -0.67
C GLU A 88 -14.61 13.54 -1.70
N MET A 89 -13.44 14.10 -1.35
CA MET A 89 -12.59 14.88 -2.25
C MET A 89 -11.67 14.03 -3.14
N ASN A 90 -11.77 12.70 -3.10
CA ASN A 90 -10.89 11.76 -3.80
C ASN A 90 -9.37 11.96 -3.53
N ILE A 91 -8.98 12.46 -2.35
CA ILE A 91 -7.56 12.68 -1.94
C ILE A 91 -6.97 11.39 -1.34
N GLN A 92 -7.48 10.22 -1.75
CA GLN A 92 -7.00 8.95 -1.22
C GLN A 92 -5.64 8.63 -1.85
N ARG A 93 -4.72 8.07 -1.06
CA ARG A 93 -3.55 7.42 -1.65
C ARG A 93 -4.03 6.30 -2.56
N GLU A 94 -3.50 6.27 -3.77
CA GLU A 94 -3.75 5.17 -4.70
C GLU A 94 -3.49 3.85 -3.98
N LYS A 95 -4.50 2.98 -3.95
CA LYS A 95 -4.35 1.67 -3.34
C LYS A 95 -3.41 0.87 -4.22
N LEU A 96 -2.25 0.50 -3.69
CA LEU A 96 -1.38 -0.48 -4.33
C LEU A 96 -2.18 -1.77 -4.54
N VAL A 97 -2.54 -2.04 -5.79
CA VAL A 97 -3.12 -3.33 -6.20
C VAL A 97 -1.95 -4.28 -6.40
N LEU A 98 -1.85 -5.29 -5.53
CA LEU A 98 -0.80 -6.29 -5.63
C LEU A 98 -1.12 -7.25 -6.79
N ASN A 99 -0.14 -7.47 -7.67
CA ASN A 99 -0.22 -8.53 -8.65
C ASN A 99 0.12 -9.86 -7.96
N HIS A 100 -0.92 -10.54 -7.46
CA HIS A 100 -0.78 -11.81 -6.76
C HIS A 100 -0.20 -12.92 -7.64
N GLN A 101 -0.51 -12.92 -8.94
CA GLN A 101 -0.01 -13.92 -9.89
C GLN A 101 1.51 -13.79 -10.03
N TRP A 102 1.99 -12.58 -10.27
CA TRP A 102 3.42 -12.27 -10.33
C TRP A 102 4.13 -12.64 -9.02
N ALA A 103 3.50 -12.38 -7.87
CA ALA A 103 4.06 -12.75 -6.57
C ALA A 103 4.28 -14.27 -6.42
N ILE A 104 3.36 -15.09 -6.95
CA ILE A 104 3.46 -16.55 -6.91
C ILE A 104 4.59 -17.05 -7.80
N GLU A 105 4.75 -16.45 -8.99
CA GLU A 105 5.81 -16.77 -9.95
C GLU A 105 7.19 -16.45 -9.37
N HIS A 106 7.34 -15.28 -8.74
CA HIS A 106 8.60 -14.79 -8.16
C HIS A 106 8.77 -15.09 -6.67
N LYS A 107 8.01 -16.03 -6.11
CA LYS A 107 7.96 -16.30 -4.66
C LYS A 107 9.32 -16.61 -4.02
N ASN A 108 10.22 -17.25 -4.76
CA ASN A 108 11.54 -17.63 -4.25
C ASN A 108 12.46 -16.41 -4.13
N GLU A 109 12.32 -15.43 -5.03
CA GLU A 109 13.08 -14.18 -5.01
C GLU A 109 12.54 -13.27 -3.91
N LEU A 110 11.22 -13.11 -3.83
CA LEU A 110 10.54 -12.29 -2.82
C LEU A 110 10.76 -12.76 -1.36
N LEU A 111 10.98 -14.06 -1.16
CA LEU A 111 11.20 -14.65 0.18
C LEU A 111 12.67 -14.95 0.48
N GLY A 112 13.54 -14.87 -0.53
CA GLY A 112 14.93 -15.34 -0.46
C GLY A 112 15.99 -14.27 -0.75
N ASP A 113 15.73 -13.33 -1.64
CA ASP A 113 16.72 -12.34 -2.10
C ASP A 113 16.67 -11.05 -1.25
N GLY A 114 17.73 -10.24 -1.34
CA GLY A 114 17.80 -8.95 -0.64
C GLY A 114 16.80 -7.96 -1.24
N PHE A 115 16.34 -6.98 -0.46
CA PHE A 115 15.48 -5.92 -0.99
C PHE A 115 16.18 -5.15 -2.12
N GLU A 116 17.50 -4.97 -1.96
CA GLU A 116 18.38 -4.24 -2.86
C GLU A 116 18.41 -4.88 -4.26
N ASP A 117 18.47 -6.22 -4.33
CA ASP A 117 18.47 -6.97 -5.60
C ASP A 117 17.12 -6.82 -6.32
N LEU A 118 16.00 -6.92 -5.57
CA LEU A 118 14.65 -6.76 -6.10
C LEU A 118 14.35 -5.33 -6.55
N HIS A 119 14.97 -4.35 -5.90
CA HIS A 119 14.87 -2.95 -6.30
C HIS A 119 15.60 -2.70 -7.63
N LEU A 120 16.82 -3.22 -7.78
CA LEU A 120 17.60 -3.10 -9.01
C LEU A 120 16.95 -3.82 -10.20
N GLN A 121 16.43 -5.02 -9.97
CA GLN A 121 15.90 -5.85 -11.06
C GLN A 121 14.48 -5.45 -11.50
N TYR A 122 13.61 -5.07 -10.56
CA TYR A 122 12.18 -4.87 -10.82
C TYR A 122 11.68 -3.47 -10.44
N GLY A 123 12.54 -2.57 -9.94
CA GLY A 123 12.13 -1.23 -9.47
C GLY A 123 11.23 -1.26 -8.24
N LEU A 124 11.16 -2.39 -7.52
CA LEU A 124 10.21 -2.55 -6.42
C LEU A 124 10.62 -1.71 -5.21
N SER A 125 9.64 -1.09 -4.56
CA SER A 125 9.87 -0.40 -3.28
C SER A 125 9.85 -1.38 -2.11
N LYS A 126 10.52 -1.01 -1.00
CA LYS A 126 10.60 -1.86 0.20
C LYS A 126 9.22 -2.19 0.77
N ALA A 127 8.30 -1.23 0.69
CA ALA A 127 6.91 -1.39 1.09
C ALA A 127 6.17 -2.41 0.21
N LEU A 128 6.42 -2.39 -1.10
CA LEU A 128 5.80 -3.30 -2.06
C LEU A 128 6.33 -4.73 -1.90
N VAL A 129 7.64 -4.91 -1.77
CA VAL A 129 8.28 -6.21 -1.47
C VAL A 129 7.73 -6.79 -0.16
N SER A 130 7.63 -5.96 0.88
CA SER A 130 7.06 -6.38 2.18
C SER A 130 5.60 -6.83 2.06
N SER A 131 4.83 -6.15 1.20
CA SER A 131 3.43 -6.47 0.93
C SER A 131 3.28 -7.81 0.19
N TYR A 132 4.11 -8.05 -0.84
CA TYR A 132 4.17 -9.33 -1.55
C TYR A 132 4.63 -10.47 -0.64
N ALA A 133 5.69 -10.28 0.15
CA ALA A 133 6.16 -11.28 1.09
C ALA A 133 5.10 -11.64 2.14
N ARG A 134 4.34 -10.65 2.62
CA ARG A 134 3.20 -10.88 3.51
C ARG A 134 2.08 -11.66 2.80
N TYR A 135 1.75 -11.31 1.56
CA TYR A 135 0.77 -12.06 0.76
C TYR A 135 1.16 -13.54 0.66
N LEU A 136 2.42 -13.80 0.28
CA LEU A 136 2.94 -15.14 0.10
C LEU A 136 2.90 -15.99 1.37
N ARG A 137 3.28 -15.41 2.52
CA ARG A 137 3.28 -16.12 3.81
C ARG A 137 1.88 -16.37 4.35
N CYS A 138 1.04 -15.33 4.36
CA CYS A 138 -0.24 -15.37 5.08
C CYS A 138 -1.38 -15.97 4.24
N TYR A 139 -1.38 -15.74 2.92
CA TYR A 139 -2.51 -16.09 2.07
C TYR A 139 -2.17 -17.24 1.12
N ALA A 140 -1.03 -17.17 0.44
CA ALA A 140 -0.58 -18.25 -0.44
C ALA A 140 0.09 -19.42 0.32
N LYS A 141 0.26 -19.30 1.65
CA LYS A 141 0.88 -20.31 2.54
C LYS A 141 2.23 -20.82 2.05
N VAL A 142 2.99 -19.98 1.35
CA VAL A 142 4.33 -20.31 0.86
C VAL A 142 5.29 -20.26 2.04
N GLN A 143 5.93 -21.39 2.33
CA GLN A 143 6.96 -21.45 3.36
C GLN A 143 8.21 -20.68 2.93
N LYS A 144 8.88 -20.06 3.90
CA LYS A 144 10.17 -19.42 3.65
C LYS A 144 11.17 -20.49 3.17
N PRO A 145 11.90 -20.24 2.07
CA PRO A 145 12.92 -21.19 1.63
C PRO A 145 13.98 -21.34 2.74
N HIS A 146 14.44 -22.57 2.92
CA HIS A 146 15.51 -22.89 3.88
C HIS A 146 16.76 -22.03 3.57
N PRO A 147 17.48 -21.48 4.57
CA PRO A 147 18.65 -20.64 4.37
C PRO A 147 19.68 -21.24 3.42
N GLN A 148 19.96 -22.54 3.55
CA GLN A 148 20.85 -23.27 2.64
C GLN A 148 20.42 -23.20 1.16
N ARG A 149 19.12 -23.15 0.86
CA ARG A 149 18.64 -23.02 -0.53
C ARG A 149 18.92 -21.64 -1.10
N ILE A 150 18.84 -20.60 -0.25
CA ILE A 150 19.19 -19.22 -0.63
C ILE A 150 20.69 -19.16 -0.92
N GLU A 151 21.51 -19.68 -0.02
CA GLU A 151 22.97 -19.70 -0.18
C GLU A 151 23.39 -20.50 -1.42
N ASN A 152 22.80 -21.68 -1.65
CA ASN A 152 23.05 -22.47 -2.84
C ASN A 152 22.66 -21.72 -4.13
N LYS A 153 21.55 -20.97 -4.12
CA LYS A 153 21.14 -20.13 -5.27
C LYS A 153 22.14 -19.00 -5.52
N ARG A 154 22.59 -18.32 -4.46
CA ARG A 154 23.62 -17.26 -4.55
C ARG A 154 24.92 -17.80 -5.11
N TRP A 155 25.40 -18.94 -4.60
CA TRP A 155 26.58 -19.61 -5.11
C TRP A 155 26.42 -20.00 -6.59
N LEU A 156 25.24 -20.50 -6.98
CA LEU A 156 24.95 -20.88 -8.37
C LEU A 156 25.05 -19.68 -9.32
N LEU A 157 24.45 -18.55 -8.93
CA LEU A 157 24.43 -17.33 -9.76
C LEU A 157 25.80 -16.66 -9.82
N ALA A 158 26.52 -16.57 -8.69
CA ALA A 158 27.85 -15.97 -8.63
C ALA A 158 28.89 -16.74 -9.47
N ASN A 159 28.71 -18.05 -9.65
CA ASN A 159 29.61 -18.90 -10.42
C ASN A 159 29.04 -19.27 -11.79
N ARG A 160 27.98 -18.60 -12.26
CA ARG A 160 27.25 -18.94 -13.50
C ARG A 160 28.17 -19.04 -14.71
N ASP A 161 29.01 -18.03 -14.92
CA ASP A 161 29.86 -17.93 -16.12
C ASP A 161 30.93 -19.03 -16.14
N LEU A 162 31.52 -19.30 -14.98
CA LEU A 162 32.53 -20.34 -14.83
C LEU A 162 31.93 -21.74 -14.97
N ILE A 163 30.73 -21.97 -14.41
CA ILE A 163 30.02 -23.26 -14.53
C ILE A 163 29.56 -23.49 -15.98
N THR A 164 29.21 -22.45 -16.73
CA THR A 164 28.75 -22.57 -18.14
C THR A 164 29.88 -22.53 -19.16
N ASN A 165 31.12 -22.29 -18.73
CA ASN A 165 32.30 -22.28 -19.58
C ASN A 165 32.47 -23.61 -20.35
N SER A 166 32.55 -23.51 -21.68
CA SER A 166 32.64 -24.66 -22.59
C SER A 166 34.06 -25.18 -22.77
N ASN A 167 35.07 -24.39 -22.38
CA ASN A 167 36.49 -24.73 -22.54
C ASN A 167 37.05 -25.52 -21.35
N MET A 168 36.29 -25.64 -20.26
CA MET A 168 36.71 -26.34 -19.05
C MET A 168 35.91 -27.62 -18.84
N THR A 169 36.61 -28.68 -18.46
CA THR A 169 35.96 -29.92 -18.04
C THR A 169 35.28 -29.75 -16.68
N MET A 170 34.26 -30.57 -16.40
CA MET A 170 33.55 -30.53 -15.12
C MET A 170 34.48 -30.76 -13.91
N GLN A 171 35.56 -31.51 -14.12
CA GLN A 171 36.55 -31.83 -13.09
C GLN A 171 37.45 -30.63 -12.80
N GLN A 172 37.93 -29.93 -13.83
CA GLN A 172 38.68 -28.68 -13.68
C GLN A 172 37.84 -27.58 -13.01
N ILE A 173 36.56 -27.46 -13.38
CA ILE A 173 35.63 -26.54 -12.72
C ILE A 173 35.45 -26.89 -11.24
N ALA A 174 35.32 -28.18 -10.93
CA ALA A 174 35.17 -28.66 -9.56
C ALA A 174 36.41 -28.37 -8.70
N GLU A 175 37.61 -28.57 -9.25
CA GLU A 175 38.87 -28.20 -8.59
C GLU A 175 38.98 -26.70 -8.34
N GLN A 176 38.67 -25.89 -9.36
CA GLN A 176 38.74 -24.43 -9.24
C GLN A 176 37.74 -23.86 -8.21
N LEU A 177 36.53 -24.43 -8.16
CA LEU A 177 35.49 -24.04 -7.19
C LEU A 177 35.59 -24.78 -5.85
N LYS A 178 36.65 -25.58 -5.64
CA LYS A 178 36.89 -26.40 -4.45
C LYS A 178 35.65 -27.20 -4.04
N THR A 179 35.04 -27.88 -5.01
CA THR A 179 33.81 -28.64 -4.81
C THR A 179 33.82 -29.97 -5.56
N THR A 180 32.73 -30.72 -5.52
CA THR A 180 32.64 -32.04 -6.17
C THR A 180 32.14 -31.93 -7.60
N ARG A 181 32.63 -32.82 -8.48
CA ARG A 181 32.15 -32.96 -9.86
C ARG A 181 30.62 -33.10 -9.93
N ASN A 182 30.03 -33.89 -9.03
CA ASN A 182 28.58 -34.08 -8.97
C ASN A 182 27.84 -32.76 -8.68
N LYS A 183 28.38 -31.90 -7.81
CA LYS A 183 27.79 -30.58 -7.53
C LYS A 183 27.77 -29.70 -8.80
N ILE A 184 28.85 -29.73 -9.59
CA ILE A 184 28.94 -29.00 -10.87
C ILE A 184 27.92 -29.53 -11.89
N VAL A 185 27.75 -30.84 -11.99
CA VAL A 185 26.74 -31.45 -12.89
C VAL A 185 25.33 -30.99 -12.53
N ILE A 186 24.98 -31.02 -11.24
CA ILE A 186 23.67 -30.57 -10.75
C ILE A 186 23.47 -29.07 -11.03
N ALA A 187 24.49 -28.26 -10.74
CA ALA A 187 24.48 -26.82 -10.97
C ALA A 187 24.25 -26.47 -12.45
N ARG A 188 24.98 -27.12 -13.36
CA ARG A 188 24.85 -26.88 -14.80
C ARG A 188 23.45 -27.28 -15.31
N LYS A 189 22.87 -28.37 -14.80
CA LYS A 189 21.49 -28.77 -15.09
C LYS A 189 20.47 -27.73 -14.60
N GLN A 190 20.69 -27.14 -13.42
CA GLN A 190 19.84 -26.07 -12.89
C GLN A 190 19.93 -24.81 -13.73
N LEU A 191 21.14 -24.36 -14.10
CA LEU A 191 21.35 -23.19 -14.96
C LEU A 191 20.70 -23.37 -16.33
N LYS A 192 20.79 -24.57 -16.93
CA LYS A 192 20.13 -24.87 -18.21
C LYS A 192 18.61 -24.77 -18.12
N ARG A 193 18.00 -25.17 -16.99
CA ARG A 193 16.55 -25.01 -16.76
C ARG A 193 16.15 -23.54 -16.61
N LEU A 194 16.95 -22.75 -15.90
CA LEU A 194 16.72 -21.31 -15.74
C LEU A 194 16.78 -20.60 -17.09
N ALA A 195 17.82 -20.86 -17.89
CA ALA A 195 17.97 -20.27 -19.22
C ALA A 195 16.87 -20.70 -20.23
N ALA A 196 16.22 -21.85 -20.02
CA ALA A 196 15.10 -22.31 -20.85
C ALA A 196 13.76 -21.67 -20.47
N LEU A 197 13.65 -21.11 -19.25
CA LEU A 197 12.48 -20.35 -18.80
C LEU A 197 12.57 -18.87 -19.20
N GLU A 198 13.76 -18.40 -19.58
CA GLU A 198 14.03 -17.03 -20.06
C GLU A 198 13.85 -16.88 -21.59
N ARG A 199 13.47 -17.95 -22.31
CA ARG A 199 13.19 -17.96 -23.76
C ARG A 199 11.70 -18.10 -24.04
#